data_AF-A0A379WDS1-F1
#
_entry.id   AF-A0A379WDS1-F1
#
_cell.length_a   1.000
_cell.length_b   1.000
_cell.length_c   1.000
_cell.angle_alpha   90.00
_cell.angle_beta   90.00
_cell.angle_gamma   90.00
#
_symmetry.space_group_name_H-M   'P 1'
#
loop_
_entity.id
_entity.type
_entity.pdbx_description
1 polymer ?
#
loop_
_entity_poly.entity_id
_entity_poly.type
_entity_poly.pdbx_seq_one_letter_code
_entity_poly.pdbx_strand_id
1 'polypeptide(L)' 'MMKLEFSIYRYNPDVDNAPRMQDYTLEGEEGRDMMLLDALIQLKEKDPSLSFRRSCREVCAVLMV' A
#
# COMPACT_ATOMS: atom_id res chain seq x y z
N MET A 1 -18.52 -7.31 5.60
CA MET A 1 -17.38 -6.90 4.77
C MET A 1 -16.93 -5.55 5.25
N MET A 2 -15.68 -5.46 5.72
CA MET A 2 -15.11 -4.21 6.21
C MET A 2 -14.41 -3.50 5.05
N LYS A 3 -14.66 -2.20 4.88
CA LYS A 3 -13.93 -1.37 3.91
C LYS A 3 -12.75 -0.72 4.62
N LEU A 4 -11.56 -0.95 4.08
CA LEU A 4 -10.32 -0.34 4.53
C LEU A 4 -9.92 0.72 3.51
N GLU A 5 -9.77 1.96 3.98
CA GLU A 5 -9.34 3.08 3.16
C GLU A 5 -7.87 3.38 3.44
N PHE A 6 -7.07 3.47 2.39
CA PHE A 6 -5.64 3.74 2.45
C PHE A 6 -5.33 4.97 1.63
N SER A 7 -4.68 5.97 2.24
CA SER A 7 -4.11 7.08 1.50
C SER A 7 -2.61 6.85 1.34
N ILE A 8 -2.17 6.60 0.10
CA ILE A 8 -0.81 6.18 -0.21
C ILE A 8 -0.09 7.31 -0.96
N TYR A 9 1.12 7.63 -0.49
CA TYR A 9 2.00 8.57 -1.16
C TYR A 9 2.56 7.96 -2.45
N ARG A 10 2.46 8.70 -3.54
CA ARG A 10 2.88 8.28 -4.88
C ARG A 10 3.75 9.37 -5.48
N TYR A 11 4.88 8.95 -6.02
CA TYR A 11 5.76 9.81 -6.80
C TYR A 11 6.49 8.98 -7.84
N ASN A 12 6.35 9.37 -9.09
CA ASN A 12 7.13 8.86 -10.21
C ASN A 12 7.90 10.02 -10.86
N PRO A 13 9.24 10.10 -10.76
CA PRO A 13 10.02 11.22 -11.32
C PRO A 13 9.92 11.35 -12.84
N ASP A 14 9.52 10.31 -13.56
CA ASP A 14 9.34 10.34 -15.01
C ASP A 14 7.97 10.91 -15.43
N VAL A 15 7.01 11.01 -14.51
CA VAL A 15 5.59 11.33 -14.82
C VAL A 15 5.03 12.45 -13.93
N ASP A 16 5.31 12.39 -12.63
CA ASP A 16 4.76 13.30 -11.63
C ASP A 16 5.71 14.48 -11.39
N ASN A 17 5.22 15.72 -11.55
CA ASN A 17 5.98 16.94 -11.25
C ASN A 17 6.18 17.17 -9.74
N ALA A 18 5.28 16.63 -8.93
CA ALA A 18 5.32 16.69 -7.48
C ALA A 18 4.66 15.43 -6.92
N PRO A 19 5.06 15.00 -5.71
CA PRO A 19 4.41 13.87 -5.07
C PRO A 19 2.94 14.12 -4.78
N ARG A 20 2.15 13.06 -4.82
CA ARG A 20 0.70 13.10 -4.64
C ARG A 20 0.21 12.01 -3.70
N MET A 21 -0.87 12.30 -2.99
CA MET A 21 -1.61 11.27 -2.26
C MET A 21 -2.60 10.59 -3.20
N GLN A 22 -2.74 9.29 -3.09
CA GLN A 22 -3.73 8.51 -3.82
C GLN A 22 -4.48 7.60 -2.87
N ASP A 23 -5.80 7.71 -2.88
CA ASP A 23 -6.67 6.91 -2.03
C ASP A 23 -7.01 5.58 -2.69
N TYR A 24 -7.01 4.52 -1.89
CA TYR A 24 -7.34 3.17 -2.27
C TYR A 24 -8.33 2.58 -1.28
N THR A 25 -9.27 1.80 -1.81
CA THR A 25 -10.22 1.05 -0.98
C THR A 25 -9.97 -0.44 -1.16
N LEU A 26 -9.80 -1.14 -0.04
CA LEU A 26 -9.73 -2.59 0.01
C LEU A 26 -10.93 -3.14 0.78
N GLU A 27 -11.45 -4.26 0.32
CA GLU A 27 -12.52 -4.99 0.99
C GLU A 27 -11.89 -6.13 1.79
N GLY A 28 -11.98 -6.06 3.11
CA GLY A 28 -11.49 -7.07 4.04
C GLY A 28 -12.61 -7.95 4.59
N GLU A 29 -12.29 -9.21 4.86
CA GLU A 29 -13.14 -10.08 5.68
C GLU A 29 -13.06 -9.67 7.15
N GLU A 30 -14.21 -9.51 7.80
CA GLU A 30 -14.29 -9.20 9.24
C GLU A 30 -13.67 -10.36 10.04
N GLY A 31 -12.67 -10.04 10.87
CA GLY A 31 -12.00 -11.01 11.75
C GLY A 31 -10.67 -11.58 11.24
N ARG A 32 -10.20 -11.19 10.05
CA ARG A 32 -8.80 -11.43 9.65
C ARG A 32 -7.92 -10.27 10.12
N ASP A 33 -6.98 -10.56 11.01
CA ASP A 33 -5.91 -9.64 11.39
C ASP A 33 -4.95 -9.51 10.20
N MET A 34 -5.24 -8.55 9.32
CA MET A 34 -4.51 -8.36 8.08
C MET A 34 -3.41 -7.33 8.31
N MET A 35 -2.16 -7.77 8.20
CA MET A 35 -1.02 -6.87 8.32
C MET A 35 -1.01 -5.84 7.18
N LEU A 36 -0.48 -4.64 7.43
CA LEU A 36 -0.36 -3.59 6.43
C LEU A 36 0.35 -4.08 5.14
N LEU A 37 1.32 -5.00 5.28
CA LEU A 37 2.01 -5.59 4.14
C LEU A 37 1.08 -6.43 3.26
N ASP A 38 0.17 -7.22 3.85
CA ASP A 38 -0.83 -7.98 3.09
C ASP A 38 -1.80 -7.06 2.36
N ALA A 39 -2.19 -5.95 2.98
CA ALA A 39 -2.99 -4.92 2.31
C ALA A 39 -2.25 -4.32 1.11
N LEU A 40 -0.98 -3.95 1.27
CA LEU A 40 -0.16 -3.38 0.19
C LEU A 40 0.08 -4.38 -0.96
N ILE A 41 0.24 -5.67 -0.65
CA ILE A 41 0.36 -6.73 -1.65
C ILE A 41 -0.94 -6.82 -2.47
N GLN A 42 -2.10 -6.90 -1.82
CA GLN A 42 -3.38 -6.94 -2.52
C GLN A 42 -3.65 -5.67 -3.33
N LEU A 43 -3.28 -4.51 -2.80
CA LEU A 43 -3.36 -3.25 -3.54
C LEU A 43 -2.46 -3.26 -4.78
N LYS A 44 -1.28 -3.89 -4.71
CA LYS A 44 -0.38 -4.05 -5.87
C LYS A 44 -0.88 -5.08 -6.89
N GLU A 45 -1.60 -6.11 -6.46
CA GLU A 45 -2.28 -7.01 -7.40
C GLU A 45 -3.37 -6.27 -8.19
N LYS A 46 -4.04 -5.30 -7.58
CA LYS A 46 -5.00 -4.42 -8.26
C LYS A 46 -4.33 -3.31 -9.08
N ASP A 47 -3.25 -2.71 -8.57
CA ASP A 47 -2.45 -1.67 -9.24
C ASP A 47 -0.96 -2.06 -9.27
N PRO A 48 -0.47 -2.65 -10.37
CA PRO A 48 0.92 -3.08 -10.49
C PRO A 48 1.92 -1.92 -10.51
N SER A 49 1.46 -0.67 -10.69
CA SER A 49 2.33 0.51 -10.63
C SER A 49 2.71 0.90 -9.20
N LEU A 50 2.05 0.30 -8.19
CA LEU A 50 2.39 0.50 -6.79
C LEU A 50 3.72 -0.18 -6.45
N SER A 51 4.67 0.63 -6.00
CA SER A 51 6.02 0.18 -5.64
C SER A 51 6.26 0.43 -4.16
N PHE A 52 6.56 -0.63 -3.42
CA PHE A 52 6.95 -0.57 -2.01
C PHE A 52 8.09 -1.55 -1.76
N ARG A 53 8.97 -1.22 -0.82
CA ARG A 53 10.03 -2.13 -0.39
C ARG A 53 9.55 -2.96 0.80
N ARG A 54 9.86 -4.26 0.78
CA ARG A 54 9.70 -5.16 1.92
C ARG A 54 11.09 -5.61 2.36
N SER A 55 11.41 -5.45 3.63
CA SER A 55 12.65 -5.95 4.23
C SER A 55 12.25 -6.72 5.48
N CYS A 56 12.35 -8.05 5.42
CA CYS A 56 12.09 -9.06 6.46
C CYS A 56 10.91 -8.84 7.43
N ARG A 57 10.02 -9.84 7.46
CA ARG A 57 8.68 -9.89 8.08
C ARG A 57 8.50 -9.44 9.55
N GLU A 58 9.49 -8.90 10.26
CA GLU A 58 9.33 -8.53 11.68
C GLU A 58 10.00 -7.20 12.08
N VAL A 59 11.17 -6.82 11.56
CA VAL A 59 11.80 -5.52 11.84
C VAL A 59 12.68 -5.11 10.67
N CYS A 60 12.25 -4.14 9.88
CA CYS A 60 13.12 -3.15 9.26
C CYS A 60 12.29 -1.90 8.96
N ALA A 61 12.55 -0.86 9.74
CA ALA A 61 11.99 0.49 9.65
C ALA A 61 12.41 1.22 8.37
N VAL A 62 12.18 0.59 7.21
CA VAL A 62 12.24 1.22 5.88
C VAL A 62 11.03 0.76 5.09
N LEU A 63 9.84 0.90 5.68
CA LEU A 63 8.64 1.26 4.93
C LEU A 63 8.77 2.75 4.63
N MET A 64 9.69 3.11 3.72
CA MET A 64 9.55 4.37 2.98
C MET A 64 8.42 4.10 1.98
N VAL A 65 7.21 4.44 2.41
CA VAL A 65 6.10 4.81 1.53
C VAL A 65 6.39 6.22 1.01
#